data_AF-A0A416YKK8-F1
#
_entry.id   AF-A0A416YKK8-F1
#
_cell.length_a   1.000
_cell.length_b   1.000
_cell.length_c   1.000
_cell.angle_alpha   90.00
_cell.angle_beta   90.00
_cell.angle_gamma   90.00
#
_symmetry.space_group_name_H-M   'P 1'
#
loop_
_entity.id
_entity.type
_entity.pdbx_description
1 polymer ?
#
loop_
_entity_poly.entity_id
_entity_poly.type
_entity_poly.pdbx_seq_one_letter_code
_entity_poly.pdbx_strand_id
1 'polypeptide(L)'
;MEVRKISNTKNIICLVIGCGMLFICVISILVGIFFEKRKWLSQSSDLFFLLLGVIGILLILTGIVNIVSNIETNKYLKNTPYSLDYQKEISTYTIIGKDKKKPKNGALKFYKYSEWKDYIEKTFKDIIDDEDAYRYMIRRLRNKESYKELIISAVIPIEVGMFSTFYSAGNNVSEFGTSISILISAIILSIIVTVNYLECKEEIGFISDFNEIIFPSKIHRK
;
A
#
# COMPACT_ATOMS: atom_id res chain seq x y z
N MET A 1 -1.70 23.95 11.99
CA MET A 1 -2.05 22.52 12.13
C MET A 1 -0.77 21.76 12.46
N GLU A 2 -0.76 20.92 13.51
CA GLU A 2 0.38 20.03 13.75
C GLU A 2 0.54 19.06 12.57
N VAL A 3 1.75 18.99 12.03
CA VAL A 3 2.07 18.09 10.91
C VAL A 3 2.05 16.65 11.41
N ARG A 4 1.23 15.80 10.78
CA ARG A 4 1.18 14.36 11.08
C ARG A 4 2.58 13.77 10.94
N LYS A 5 3.01 12.95 11.90
CA LYS A 5 4.27 12.21 11.84
C LYS A 5 4.02 10.72 12.01
N ILE A 6 4.51 9.94 11.06
CA ILE A 6 4.46 8.47 11.14
C ILE A 6 5.59 8.02 12.05
N SER A 7 5.24 7.25 13.09
CA SER A 7 6.19 6.71 14.05
C SER A 7 6.91 5.47 13.51
N ASN A 8 8.21 5.37 13.79
CA ASN A 8 9.03 4.20 13.48
C ASN A 8 9.07 3.15 14.59
N THR A 9 8.40 3.38 15.73
CA THR A 9 8.51 2.50 16.91
C THR A 9 8.23 1.03 16.60
N LYS A 10 7.17 0.74 15.83
CA LYS A 10 6.83 -0.64 15.44
C LYS A 10 7.90 -1.29 14.55
N ASN A 11 8.46 -0.52 13.62
CA ASN A 11 9.50 -1.03 12.73
C ASN A 11 10.81 -1.25 13.48
N ILE A 12 11.15 -0.38 14.44
CA ILE A 12 12.31 -0.54 15.33
C ILE A 12 12.15 -1.81 16.18
N ILE A 13 10.96 -2.07 16.74
CA ILE A 13 10.68 -3.32 17.46
C ILE A 13 10.88 -4.53 16.54
N CYS A 14 10.41 -4.46 15.29
CA CYS A 14 10.60 -5.51 14.29
C CYS A 14 12.09 -5.78 14.02
N LEU A 15 12.92 -4.74 13.90
CA LEU A 15 14.37 -4.88 13.76
C LEU A 15 15.01 -5.55 14.97
N VAL A 16 14.65 -5.13 16.18
CA VAL A 16 15.21 -5.68 17.42
C VAL A 16 14.87 -7.18 17.54
N ILE A 17 13.62 -7.56 17.26
CA ILE A 17 13.20 -8.97 17.27
C ILE A 17 13.97 -9.76 16.22
N GLY A 18 14.08 -9.26 14.99
CA GLY A 18 14.80 -9.93 13.91
C GLY A 18 16.30 -10.12 14.22
N CYS A 19 16.95 -9.10 14.78
CA CYS A 19 18.34 -9.20 15.24
C CYS A 19 18.50 -10.22 16.37
N GLY A 20 17.56 -10.27 17.31
CA GLY A 20 17.55 -11.27 18.38
C GLY A 20 17.44 -12.71 17.85
N MET A 21 16.57 -12.94 16.85
CA MET A 21 16.42 -14.25 16.21
C MET A 21 17.71 -14.68 15.50
N LEU A 22 18.36 -13.76 14.78
CA LEU A 22 19.64 -14.03 14.14
C LEU A 22 20.74 -14.36 15.16
N PHE A 23 20.79 -13.62 16.26
CA PHE A 23 21.76 -13.85 17.33
C PHE A 23 21.58 -15.24 17.96
N ILE A 24 20.34 -15.64 18.25
CA ILE A 24 20.01 -16.98 18.76
C ILE A 24 20.40 -18.06 17.74
N CYS A 25 20.09 -17.87 16.46
CA CYS A 25 20.47 -18.80 15.40
C CYS A 25 21.99 -19.00 15.35
N VAL A 26 22.78 -17.92 15.35
CA VAL A 26 24.24 -17.97 15.26
C VAL A 26 24.83 -18.65 16.51
N ILE A 27 24.37 -18.28 17.71
CA ILE A 27 24.85 -18.90 18.96
C ILE A 27 24.55 -20.39 18.97
N SER A 28 23.33 -20.81 18.64
CA SER A 28 22.95 -22.22 18.66
C SER A 28 23.82 -23.06 17.73
N ILE A 29 24.11 -22.56 16.52
CA ILE A 29 24.99 -23.23 15.56
C ILE A 29 26.43 -23.28 16.09
N LEU A 30 26.94 -22.18 16.64
CA LEU A 30 28.28 -22.14 17.23
C LEU A 30 28.43 -23.08 18.41
N VAL A 31 27.44 -23.15 19.31
CA VAL A 31 27.44 -24.08 20.45
C VAL A 31 27.43 -25.53 19.96
N GLY A 32 26.59 -25.86 18.97
CA GLY A 32 26.54 -27.19 18.39
C GLY A 32 27.86 -27.64 17.76
N ILE A 33 28.54 -26.74 17.03
CA ILE A 33 29.81 -27.03 16.36
C ILE A 33 30.97 -27.10 17.35
N PHE A 34 31.11 -26.13 18.26
CA PHE A 34 32.30 -25.99 19.12
C PHE A 34 32.23 -26.83 20.39
N PHE A 35 31.08 -26.86 21.08
CA PHE A 35 30.96 -27.54 22.37
C PHE A 35 30.57 -29.00 22.20
N GLU A 36 29.63 -29.28 21.31
CA GLU A 36 29.13 -30.64 21.10
C GLU A 36 29.84 -31.39 19.97
N LYS A 37 30.80 -30.72 19.28
CA LYS A 37 31.57 -31.26 18.15
C LYS A 37 30.69 -31.91 17.09
N ARG A 38 29.46 -31.39 16.92
CA ARG A 38 28.50 -31.92 15.94
C ARG A 38 28.97 -31.55 14.54
N LYS A 39 28.76 -32.46 13.59
CA LYS A 39 28.90 -32.12 12.17
C LYS A 39 27.80 -31.11 11.81
N TRP A 40 28.14 -30.15 10.96
CA TRP A 40 27.20 -29.14 10.47
C TRP A 40 25.94 -29.82 9.91
N LEU A 41 24.76 -29.36 10.34
CA LEU A 41 23.44 -29.79 9.83
C LEU A 41 23.15 -31.27 10.13
N SER A 42 23.60 -31.74 11.29
CA SER A 42 23.42 -33.15 11.67
C SER A 42 22.11 -33.43 12.41
N GLN A 43 21.44 -32.40 12.95
CA GLN A 43 20.18 -32.55 13.70
C GLN A 43 19.04 -31.72 13.12
N SER A 44 17.81 -32.16 13.36
CA SER A 44 16.58 -31.44 13.01
C SER A 44 16.46 -30.08 13.72
N SER A 45 17.10 -29.92 14.88
CA SER A 45 17.22 -28.65 15.60
C SER A 45 18.02 -27.61 14.82
N ASP A 46 19.06 -28.00 14.08
CA ASP A 46 19.87 -27.08 13.26
C ASP A 46 19.02 -26.47 12.14
N LEU A 47 18.15 -27.28 11.53
CA LEU A 47 17.19 -26.82 10.52
C LEU A 47 16.18 -25.83 11.11
N PHE A 48 15.71 -26.06 12.34
CA PHE A 48 14.83 -25.15 13.04
C PHE A 48 15.49 -23.79 13.31
N PHE A 49 16.75 -23.78 13.78
CA PHE A 49 17.48 -22.53 14.00
C PHE A 49 17.78 -21.79 12.71
N LEU A 50 18.11 -22.49 11.62
CA LEU A 50 18.27 -21.87 10.31
C LEU A 50 16.97 -21.23 9.81
N LEU A 51 15.83 -21.90 9.99
CA LEU A 51 14.52 -21.32 9.66
C LEU A 51 14.24 -20.05 10.48
N LEU A 52 14.54 -20.07 11.78
CA LEU A 52 14.47 -18.87 12.64
C LEU A 52 15.38 -17.75 12.12
N GLY A 53 16.59 -18.09 11.65
CA GLY A 53 17.50 -17.14 11.03
C GLY A 53 16.91 -16.49 9.77
N VAL A 54 16.31 -17.28 8.88
CA VAL A 54 15.62 -16.79 7.67
C VAL A 54 14.47 -15.85 8.04
N ILE A 55 13.63 -16.23 9.00
CA ILE A 55 12.54 -15.37 9.50
C ILE A 55 13.10 -14.06 10.08
N GLY A 56 14.19 -14.13 10.84
CA GLY A 56 14.88 -12.96 11.38
C GLY A 56 15.35 -12.00 10.30
N ILE A 57 15.95 -12.50 9.21
CA ILE A 57 16.39 -11.69 8.06
C ILE A 57 15.19 -11.01 7.40
N LEU A 58 14.09 -11.72 7.18
CA LEU A 58 12.88 -11.15 6.58
C LEU A 58 12.28 -10.03 7.45
N LEU A 59 12.25 -10.19 8.77
CA LEU A 59 11.80 -9.15 9.71
C LEU A 59 12.70 -7.91 9.67
N ILE A 60 14.02 -8.10 9.53
CA ILE A 60 14.96 -6.97 9.39
C ILE A 60 14.73 -6.23 8.08
N LEU A 61 14.64 -6.96 6.96
CA LEU A 61 14.44 -6.36 5.64
C LEU A 61 13.14 -5.55 5.59
N THR A 62 12.03 -6.14 6.04
CA THR A 62 10.73 -5.44 6.10
C THR A 62 10.77 -4.22 7.03
N GLY A 63 11.43 -4.32 8.18
CA GLY A 63 11.64 -3.19 9.10
C GLY A 63 12.41 -2.03 8.48
N ILE A 64 13.52 -2.32 7.77
CA ILE A 64 14.35 -1.30 7.10
C ILE A 64 13.55 -0.60 6.00
N VAL A 65 12.91 -1.37 5.10
CA VAL A 65 12.11 -0.83 3.99
C VAL A 65 11.02 0.11 4.52
N ASN A 66 10.32 -0.30 5.57
CA ASN A 66 9.26 0.51 6.18
C ASN A 66 9.80 1.76 6.87
N ILE A 67 10.99 1.74 7.48
CA ILE A 67 11.62 2.93 8.08
C ILE A 67 11.99 3.94 7.00
N VAL A 68 12.61 3.48 5.90
CA VAL A 68 12.98 4.36 4.78
C VAL A 68 11.72 5.03 4.20
N SER A 69 10.68 4.24 3.94
CA SER A 69 9.38 4.74 3.47
C SER A 69 8.75 5.75 4.44
N ASN A 70 8.79 5.48 5.75
CA ASN A 70 8.28 6.41 6.77
C ASN A 70 9.08 7.71 6.83
N ILE A 71 10.41 7.67 6.65
CA ILE A 71 11.26 8.86 6.61
C ILE A 71 10.89 9.72 5.40
N GLU A 72 10.76 9.11 4.23
CA GLU A 72 10.36 9.80 3.00
C GLU A 72 8.97 10.42 3.12
N THR A 73 8.02 9.65 3.66
CA THR A 73 6.66 10.14 3.93
C THR A 73 6.69 11.30 4.93
N ASN A 74 7.48 11.23 5.99
CA ASN A 74 7.61 12.33 6.96
C ASN A 74 8.29 13.57 6.35
N LYS A 75 9.20 13.41 5.37
CA LYS A 75 9.76 14.54 4.61
C LYS A 75 8.67 15.18 3.75
N TYR A 76 7.88 14.38 3.05
CA TYR A 76 6.72 14.86 2.28
C TYR A 76 5.73 15.62 3.17
N LEU A 77 5.39 15.07 4.35
CA LEU A 77 4.43 15.67 5.28
C LEU A 77 4.90 17.02 5.83
N LYS A 78 6.22 17.25 5.96
CA LYS A 78 6.76 18.55 6.39
C LYS A 78 6.56 19.66 5.35
N ASN A 79 6.64 19.31 4.08
CA ASN A 79 6.56 20.25 2.96
C ASN A 79 5.49 19.79 1.97
N THR A 80 4.25 19.64 2.43
CA THR A 80 3.15 19.24 1.56
C THR A 80 2.86 20.38 0.57
N PRO A 81 2.77 20.09 -0.75
CA PRO A 81 2.33 21.09 -1.71
C PRO A 81 0.94 21.61 -1.32
N TYR A 82 0.79 22.93 -1.27
CA TYR A 82 -0.47 23.61 -0.92
C TYR A 82 -1.04 23.22 0.45
N SER A 83 -0.17 22.82 1.39
CA SER A 83 -0.56 22.35 2.74
C SER A 83 -1.52 21.14 2.71
N LEU A 84 -1.60 20.42 1.59
CA LEU A 84 -2.51 19.30 1.38
C LEU A 84 -1.84 17.97 1.75
N ASP A 85 -2.18 17.42 2.92
CA ASP A 85 -1.89 16.01 3.24
C ASP A 85 -2.87 15.10 2.48
N TYR A 86 -2.57 14.89 1.20
CA TYR A 86 -3.41 14.13 0.27
C TYR A 86 -3.84 12.76 0.84
N GLN A 87 -2.93 12.04 1.51
CA GLN A 87 -3.23 10.72 2.08
C GLN A 87 -4.22 10.79 3.23
N LYS A 88 -4.13 11.83 4.06
CA LYS A 88 -5.12 12.08 5.12
C LYS A 88 -6.48 12.42 4.51
N GLU A 89 -6.52 13.28 3.50
CA GLU A 89 -7.78 13.76 2.92
C GLU A 89 -8.52 12.67 2.14
N ILE A 90 -7.84 11.85 1.32
CA ILE A 90 -8.49 10.69 0.68
C ILE A 90 -8.99 9.67 1.72
N SER A 91 -8.18 9.41 2.76
CA SER A 91 -8.59 8.46 3.81
C SER A 91 -9.78 8.97 4.63
N THR A 92 -9.94 10.29 4.71
CA THR A 92 -11.09 10.97 5.32
C THR A 92 -12.31 10.85 4.43
N TYR A 93 -12.17 11.14 3.13
CA TYR A 93 -13.23 11.03 2.13
C TYR A 93 -13.83 9.62 2.04
N THR A 94 -12.98 8.59 1.97
CA THR A 94 -13.41 7.18 1.81
C THR A 94 -14.18 6.61 2.99
N ILE A 95 -14.13 7.27 4.16
CA ILE A 95 -14.80 6.83 5.39
C ILE A 95 -16.01 7.68 5.77
N ILE A 96 -16.36 8.70 4.98
CA ILE A 96 -17.56 9.51 5.22
C ILE A 96 -18.78 8.60 5.28
N GLY A 97 -19.60 8.77 6.33
CA GLY A 97 -20.82 7.98 6.55
C GLY A 97 -20.58 6.50 6.88
N LYS A 98 -19.33 6.05 7.04
CA LYS A 98 -18.98 4.68 7.43
C LYS A 98 -18.54 4.61 8.89
N ASP A 99 -19.08 3.66 9.63
CA ASP A 99 -18.65 3.37 11.01
C ASP A 99 -17.35 2.55 11.05
N LYS A 100 -16.22 3.21 10.76
CA LYS A 100 -14.89 2.61 10.98
C LYS A 100 -14.38 2.88 12.39
N LYS A 101 -14.08 1.82 13.15
CA LYS A 101 -13.53 1.92 14.52
C LYS A 101 -12.15 2.59 14.58
N LYS A 102 -11.30 2.41 13.56
CA LYS A 102 -9.94 3.00 13.50
C LYS A 102 -9.65 3.62 12.13
N PRO A 103 -9.61 4.96 12.01
CA PRO A 103 -9.21 5.63 10.78
C PRO A 103 -7.72 5.39 10.49
N LYS A 104 -7.36 5.13 9.23
CA LYS A 104 -5.96 5.06 8.79
C LYS A 104 -5.44 6.48 8.54
N ASN A 105 -4.12 6.67 8.55
CA ASN A 105 -3.46 7.92 8.11
C ASN A 105 -3.94 9.21 8.83
N GLY A 106 -4.46 9.11 10.05
CA GLY A 106 -4.99 10.27 10.76
C GLY A 106 -6.25 10.87 10.13
N ALA A 107 -7.03 10.05 9.41
CA ALA A 107 -8.29 10.48 8.81
C ALA A 107 -9.26 11.05 9.85
N LEU A 108 -9.98 12.09 9.46
CA LEU A 108 -11.06 12.66 10.24
C LEU A 108 -12.36 11.90 9.97
N LYS A 109 -13.25 11.87 10.96
CA LYS A 109 -14.56 11.22 10.80
C LYS A 109 -15.62 12.28 10.54
N PHE A 110 -16.37 12.07 9.46
CA PHE A 110 -17.54 12.86 9.10
C PHE A 110 -18.71 11.90 8.89
N TYR A 111 -19.88 12.25 9.42
CA TYR A 111 -21.09 11.45 9.22
C TYR A 111 -21.76 11.80 7.91
N LYS A 112 -21.65 13.06 7.48
CA LYS A 112 -22.25 13.58 6.25
C LYS A 112 -21.21 14.21 5.33
N TYR A 113 -21.47 14.13 4.03
CA TYR A 113 -20.66 14.79 3.01
C TYR A 113 -20.62 16.32 3.20
N SER A 114 -21.73 16.95 3.60
CA SER A 114 -21.79 18.40 3.84
C SER A 114 -20.81 18.87 4.92
N GLU A 115 -20.64 18.08 5.99
CA GLU A 115 -19.69 18.40 7.07
C GLU A 115 -18.24 18.35 6.57
N TRP A 116 -17.94 17.38 5.71
CA TRP A 116 -16.63 17.27 5.06
C TRP A 116 -16.40 18.43 4.09
N LYS A 117 -17.42 18.81 3.30
CA LYS A 117 -17.33 19.97 2.40
C LYS A 117 -17.00 21.26 3.16
N ASP A 118 -17.75 21.57 4.22
CA ASP A 118 -17.50 22.75 5.06
C ASP A 118 -16.09 22.74 5.66
N TYR A 119 -15.59 21.55 6.03
CA TYR A 119 -14.23 21.37 6.52
C TYR A 119 -13.19 21.70 5.43
N ILE A 120 -13.36 21.19 4.21
CA ILE A 120 -12.45 21.43 3.09
C ILE A 120 -12.40 22.92 2.76
N GLU A 121 -13.55 23.59 2.63
CA GLU A 121 -13.61 25.03 2.33
C GLU A 121 -12.90 25.88 3.39
N LYS A 122 -13.09 25.56 4.67
CA LYS A 122 -12.44 26.28 5.78
C LYS A 122 -10.94 26.02 5.86
N THR A 123 -10.53 24.77 5.60
CA THR A 123 -9.14 24.33 5.75
C THR A 123 -8.25 24.83 4.61
N PHE A 124 -8.80 24.89 3.39
CA PHE A 124 -8.08 25.23 2.16
C PHE A 124 -8.51 26.59 1.60
N LYS A 125 -9.01 27.48 2.45
CA LYS A 125 -9.50 28.81 2.06
C LYS A 125 -8.47 29.63 1.27
N ASP A 126 -7.19 29.48 1.62
CA ASP A 126 -6.09 30.25 1.04
C ASP A 126 -5.72 29.83 -0.39
N ILE A 127 -6.21 28.67 -0.85
CA ILE A 127 -5.94 28.15 -2.20
C ILE A 127 -7.19 28.11 -3.10
N ILE A 128 -8.30 28.72 -2.66
CA ILE A 128 -9.52 28.82 -3.45
C ILE A 128 -9.24 29.58 -4.74
N ASP A 129 -9.63 28.98 -5.87
CA ASP A 129 -9.42 29.51 -7.23
C ASP A 129 -7.95 29.80 -7.61
N ASP A 130 -6.97 29.28 -6.87
CA ASP A 130 -5.56 29.36 -7.21
C ASP A 130 -5.24 28.49 -8.45
N GLU A 131 -4.62 29.10 -9.48
CA GLU A 131 -4.37 28.42 -10.76
C GLU A 131 -3.34 27.29 -10.61
N ASP A 132 -2.27 27.49 -9.84
CA ASP A 132 -1.20 26.52 -9.69
C ASP A 132 -1.66 25.30 -8.87
N ALA A 133 -2.45 25.52 -7.82
CA ALA A 133 -3.10 24.47 -7.04
C ALA A 133 -4.10 23.69 -7.90
N TYR A 134 -4.90 24.38 -8.73
CA TYR A 134 -5.83 23.73 -9.66
C TYR A 134 -5.08 22.85 -10.66
N ARG A 135 -4.02 23.37 -11.31
CA ARG A 135 -3.21 22.60 -12.27
C ARG A 135 -2.54 21.39 -11.64
N TYR A 136 -2.08 21.54 -10.41
CA TYR A 136 -1.52 20.43 -9.64
C TYR A 136 -2.54 19.32 -9.40
N MET A 137 -3.76 19.66 -8.96
CA MET A 137 -4.83 18.69 -8.73
C MET A 137 -5.32 18.04 -10.02
N ILE A 138 -5.48 18.80 -11.11
CA ILE A 138 -5.85 18.27 -12.42
C ILE A 138 -4.78 17.33 -12.98
N ARG A 139 -3.49 17.63 -12.81
CA ARG A 139 -2.41 16.72 -13.21
C ARG A 139 -2.51 15.39 -12.45
N ARG A 140 -2.81 15.43 -11.15
CA ARG A 140 -3.05 14.22 -10.34
C ARG A 140 -4.25 13.44 -10.82
N LEU A 141 -5.37 14.12 -11.12
CA LEU A 141 -6.57 13.51 -11.67
C LEU A 141 -6.25 12.75 -12.97
N ARG A 142 -5.61 13.42 -13.94
CA ARG A 142 -5.24 12.84 -15.22
C ARG A 142 -4.35 11.61 -15.06
N ASN A 143 -3.34 11.69 -14.19
CA ASN A 143 -2.45 10.55 -13.94
C ASN A 143 -3.22 9.34 -13.37
N LYS A 144 -4.21 9.56 -12.49
CA LYS A 144 -5.04 8.50 -11.92
C LYS A 144 -6.03 7.93 -12.94
N GLU A 145 -6.59 8.77 -13.80
CA GLU A 145 -7.41 8.32 -14.93
C GLU A 145 -6.61 7.46 -15.90
N SER A 146 -5.42 7.91 -16.31
CA SER A 146 -4.52 7.14 -17.17
C SER A 146 -4.12 5.82 -16.51
N TYR A 147 -3.83 5.80 -15.21
CA TYR A 147 -3.52 4.56 -14.50
C TYR A 147 -4.72 3.59 -14.46
N LYS A 148 -5.93 4.10 -14.23
CA LYS A 148 -7.17 3.30 -14.32
C LYS A 148 -7.36 2.70 -15.72
N GLU A 149 -7.12 3.48 -16.77
CA GLU A 149 -7.17 3.01 -18.15
C GLU A 149 -6.10 1.97 -18.45
N LEU A 150 -4.88 2.14 -17.92
CA LEU A 150 -3.80 1.14 -18.03
C LEU A 150 -4.18 -0.17 -17.34
N ILE A 151 -4.78 -0.12 -16.16
CA ILE A 151 -5.29 -1.34 -15.48
C ILE A 151 -6.27 -2.07 -16.39
N ILE A 152 -7.27 -1.37 -16.93
CA ILE A 152 -8.29 -1.99 -17.80
C ILE A 152 -7.67 -2.54 -19.09
N SER A 153 -6.84 -1.74 -19.76
CA SER A 153 -6.31 -2.04 -21.10
C SER A 153 -5.17 -3.05 -21.10
N ALA A 154 -4.39 -3.17 -20.02
CA ALA A 154 -3.29 -4.13 -19.95
C ALA A 154 -3.71 -5.42 -19.24
N VAL A 155 -4.41 -5.33 -18.11
CA VAL A 155 -4.68 -6.49 -17.27
C VAL A 155 -5.72 -7.41 -17.89
N ILE A 156 -6.82 -6.87 -18.44
CA ILE A 156 -7.88 -7.70 -19.02
C ILE A 156 -7.32 -8.57 -20.17
N PRO A 157 -6.52 -8.04 -21.12
CA PRO A 157 -5.87 -8.88 -22.13
C PRO A 157 -4.88 -9.89 -21.56
N ILE A 158 -4.13 -9.54 -20.50
CA ILE A 158 -3.23 -10.48 -19.83
C ILE A 158 -4.02 -11.64 -19.22
N GLU A 159 -5.11 -11.36 -18.51
CA GLU A 159 -6.00 -12.38 -17.94
C GLU A 159 -6.57 -13.29 -19.01
N VAL A 160 -7.13 -12.72 -20.09
CA VAL A 160 -7.66 -13.48 -21.23
C VAL A 160 -6.56 -14.29 -21.92
N GLY A 161 -5.36 -13.74 -22.05
CA GLY A 161 -4.18 -14.41 -22.59
C GLY A 161 -3.71 -15.59 -21.73
N MET A 162 -3.73 -15.46 -20.40
CA MET A 162 -3.42 -16.56 -19.49
C MET A 162 -4.43 -17.68 -19.60
N PHE A 163 -5.73 -17.37 -19.66
CA PHE A 163 -6.77 -18.38 -19.83
C PHE A 163 -6.71 -19.07 -21.20
N SER A 164 -6.45 -18.31 -22.27
CA SER A 164 -6.33 -18.88 -23.62
C SER A 164 -5.10 -19.75 -23.77
N THR A 165 -3.94 -19.32 -23.29
CA THR A 165 -2.71 -20.13 -23.29
C THR A 165 -2.87 -21.39 -22.45
N PHE A 166 -3.54 -21.31 -21.29
CA PHE A 166 -3.88 -22.48 -20.48
C PHE A 166 -4.80 -23.47 -21.22
N TYR A 167 -5.87 -22.97 -21.85
CA TYR A 167 -6.81 -23.80 -22.60
C TYR A 167 -6.15 -24.42 -23.85
N SER A 168 -5.33 -23.65 -24.56
CA SER A 168 -4.63 -24.08 -25.78
C SER A 168 -3.44 -25.01 -25.51
N ALA A 169 -2.81 -24.94 -24.33
CA ALA A 169 -1.76 -25.89 -23.92
C ALA A 169 -2.28 -27.33 -23.76
N GLY A 170 -3.60 -27.51 -23.78
CA GLY A 170 -4.27 -28.78 -24.03
C GLY A 170 -4.31 -29.74 -22.84
N ASN A 171 -5.30 -30.64 -22.89
CA ASN A 171 -5.60 -31.73 -21.96
C ASN A 171 -4.45 -32.74 -21.68
N ASN A 172 -3.20 -32.42 -22.03
CA ASN A 172 -2.01 -33.22 -21.77
C ASN A 172 -1.31 -32.87 -20.45
N VAL A 173 -1.82 -31.88 -19.71
CA VAL A 173 -1.35 -31.61 -18.36
C VAL A 173 -2.00 -32.63 -17.41
N SER A 174 -1.38 -33.81 -17.33
CA SER A 174 -1.80 -34.94 -16.48
C SER A 174 -1.72 -34.67 -14.97
N GLU A 175 -1.58 -33.41 -14.56
CA GLU A 175 -1.42 -33.00 -13.18
C GLU A 175 -2.54 -32.03 -12.82
N PHE A 176 -3.61 -32.55 -12.24
CA PHE A 176 -4.69 -31.78 -11.62
C PHE A 176 -4.18 -30.59 -10.77
N GLY A 177 -2.98 -30.71 -10.18
CA GLY A 177 -2.31 -29.68 -9.41
C GLY A 177 -1.89 -28.42 -10.18
N THR A 178 -1.38 -28.54 -11.42
CA THR A 178 -0.94 -27.38 -12.20
C THR A 178 -2.13 -26.56 -12.71
N SER A 179 -3.20 -27.23 -13.16
CA SER A 179 -4.47 -26.60 -13.52
C SER A 179 -5.09 -25.81 -12.37
N ILE A 180 -5.10 -26.37 -11.15
CA ILE A 180 -5.57 -25.68 -9.96
C ILE A 180 -4.66 -24.48 -9.62
N SER A 181 -3.34 -24.63 -9.73
CA SER A 181 -2.41 -23.54 -9.41
C SER A 181 -2.59 -22.32 -10.32
N ILE A 182 -2.88 -22.52 -11.60
CA ILE A 182 -3.13 -21.45 -12.57
C ILE A 182 -4.47 -20.77 -12.28
N LEU A 183 -5.51 -21.53 -11.98
CA LEU A 183 -6.83 -21.00 -11.62
C LEU A 183 -6.77 -20.16 -10.34
N ILE A 184 -6.06 -20.65 -9.31
CA ILE A 184 -5.82 -19.89 -8.07
C ILE A 184 -5.05 -18.61 -8.36
N SER A 185 -4.01 -18.67 -9.19
CA SER A 185 -3.20 -17.50 -9.55
C SER A 185 -4.03 -16.44 -10.30
N ALA A 186 -4.91 -16.86 -11.22
CA ALA A 186 -5.81 -15.97 -11.94
C ALA A 186 -6.83 -15.29 -11.02
N ILE A 187 -7.41 -16.02 -10.06
CA ILE A 187 -8.32 -15.46 -9.05
C ILE A 187 -7.59 -14.42 -8.18
N ILE A 188 -6.38 -14.74 -7.72
CA ILE A 188 -5.58 -13.81 -6.91
C ILE A 188 -5.28 -12.53 -7.71
N LEU A 189 -4.87 -12.66 -8.97
CA LEU A 189 -4.63 -11.50 -9.83
C LEU A 189 -5.89 -10.65 -9.98
N SER A 190 -7.05 -11.28 -10.26
CA SER A 190 -8.33 -10.59 -10.42
C SER A 190 -8.75 -9.83 -9.16
N ILE A 191 -8.53 -10.40 -7.97
CA ILE A 191 -8.77 -9.72 -6.70
C ILE A 191 -7.87 -8.50 -6.56
N ILE A 192 -6.55 -8.64 -6.79
CA ILE A 192 -5.58 -7.53 -6.71
C ILE A 192 -6.00 -6.40 -7.66
N VAL A 193 -6.38 -6.74 -8.87
CA VAL A 193 -6.77 -5.79 -9.91
C VAL A 193 -8.05 -5.07 -9.53
N THR A 194 -9.06 -5.80 -9.08
CA THR A 194 -10.35 -5.24 -8.66
C THR A 194 -10.17 -4.26 -7.50
N VAL A 195 -9.36 -4.62 -6.50
CA VAL A 195 -9.04 -3.74 -5.37
C VAL A 195 -8.38 -2.45 -5.86
N ASN A 196 -7.33 -2.56 -6.67
CA ASN A 196 -6.63 -1.38 -7.21
C ASN A 196 -7.55 -0.50 -8.08
N TYR A 197 -8.42 -1.10 -8.88
CA TYR A 197 -9.38 -0.38 -9.70
C TYR A 197 -10.39 0.40 -8.84
N LEU A 198 -10.94 -0.23 -7.80
CA LEU A 198 -11.87 0.43 -6.88
C LEU A 198 -11.20 1.58 -6.13
N GLU A 199 -9.96 1.40 -5.65
CA GLU A 199 -9.19 2.46 -5.01
C GLU A 199 -8.94 3.64 -5.97
N CYS A 200 -8.59 3.38 -7.23
CA CYS A 200 -8.44 4.43 -8.24
C CYS A 200 -9.74 5.19 -8.49
N LYS A 201 -10.87 4.48 -8.54
CA LYS A 201 -12.18 5.10 -8.72
C LYS A 201 -12.55 6.01 -7.55
N GLU A 202 -12.29 5.58 -6.32
CA GLU A 202 -12.50 6.41 -5.11
C GLU A 202 -11.59 7.64 -5.11
N GLU A 203 -10.31 7.51 -5.49
CA GLU A 203 -9.38 8.63 -5.60
C GLU A 203 -9.79 9.66 -6.66
N ILE A 204 -10.26 9.20 -7.82
CA ILE A 204 -10.78 10.07 -8.88
C ILE A 204 -11.99 10.85 -8.38
N GLY A 205 -12.93 10.17 -7.69
CA GLY A 205 -14.10 10.82 -7.08
C GLY A 205 -13.71 11.91 -6.08
N PHE A 206 -12.78 11.61 -5.17
CA PHE A 206 -12.25 12.59 -4.23
C PHE A 206 -11.65 13.82 -4.91
N ILE A 207 -10.79 13.64 -5.92
CA ILE A 207 -10.15 14.77 -6.60
C ILE A 207 -11.20 15.62 -7.34
N SER A 208 -12.19 14.98 -7.97
CA SER A 208 -13.28 15.67 -8.65
C SER A 208 -14.08 16.54 -7.68
N ASP A 209 -14.55 15.95 -6.58
CA ASP A 209 -15.34 16.62 -5.55
C ASP A 209 -14.54 17.74 -4.87
N PHE A 210 -13.27 17.49 -4.56
CA PHE A 210 -12.37 18.50 -4.01
C PHE A 210 -12.22 19.70 -4.95
N ASN A 211 -12.05 19.44 -6.25
CA ASN A 211 -11.91 20.51 -7.23
C ASN A 211 -13.21 21.32 -7.40
N GLU A 212 -14.37 20.67 -7.32
CA GLU A 212 -15.69 21.34 -7.32
C GLU A 212 -15.83 22.31 -6.16
N ILE A 213 -15.33 21.92 -4.99
CA ILE A 213 -15.41 22.72 -3.78
C ILE A 213 -14.42 23.90 -3.81
N ILE A 214 -13.16 23.66 -4.19
CA ILE A 214 -12.08 24.65 -4.05
C ILE A 214 -11.88 25.53 -5.30
N PHE A 215 -12.26 25.06 -6.50
CA PHE A 215 -12.07 25.79 -7.76
C PHE A 215 -13.37 25.99 -8.55
N PRO A 216 -14.44 26.54 -7.94
CA PRO A 216 -15.75 26.67 -8.57
C PRO A 216 -15.69 27.51 -9.85
N SER A 217 -14.85 28.56 -9.87
CA SER A 217 -14.75 29.47 -11.03
C SER A 217 -14.18 28.80 -12.29
N LYS A 218 -13.40 27.73 -12.13
CA LYS A 218 -12.73 27.01 -13.23
C LYS A 218 -13.61 25.91 -13.82
N ILE A 219 -14.55 25.39 -13.04
CA ILE A 219 -15.47 24.32 -13.47
C ILE A 219 -16.67 24.91 -14.22
N HIS A 220 -17.19 26.07 -13.77
CA HIS A 220 -18.29 26.77 -14.45
C HIS A 220 -17.88 27.51 -15.73
N ARG A 221 -16.60 27.47 -16.12
CA ARG A 221 -16.09 28.01 -17.39
C ARG A 221 -15.96 26.97 -18.51
N LYS A 222 -16.45 25.73 -18.29
CA LYS A 222 -16.57 24.70 -19.33
C LYS A 222 -17.89 24.79 -20.07
#